data_AF-A0A1H0YVN7-F1
#
_entry.id   AF-A0A1H0YVN7-F1
#
_cell.length_a   1.000
_cell.length_b   1.000
_cell.length_c   1.000
_cell.angle_alpha   90.00
_cell.angle_beta   90.00
_cell.angle_gamma   90.00
#
_symmetry.space_group_name_H-M   'P 1'
#
loop_
_entity.id
_entity.type
_entity.pdbx_description
1 polymer ?
#
loop_
_entity_poly.entity_id
_entity_poly.type
_entity_poly.pdbx_seq_one_letter_code
_entity_poly.pdbx_strand_id
1 'polypeptide(L)'
;MNKYIKFVISALIIAVAVYLMMNRNIGWGVILIILSAIPILLFFKNEYILLAFWQLRKQNMEKAAVWLKSITNYQAQLHKSQYGYFHYLLGLTQAQDHPTKVEPLMKKALEYGLNMKHDRAMATLNLAAAAISKGRKQEGQRLLDEAKRLDSAGMMTDQIKMMKDQLKMPTMQKHIHNPNMRQRGKF
;
A
#
# COMPACT_ATOMS: atom_id res chain seq x y z
N MET A 1 -21.33 5.59 6.29
CA MET A 1 -22.50 6.13 5.56
C MET A 1 -23.29 4.95 5.00
N ASN A 2 -24.58 4.81 5.33
CA ASN A 2 -25.36 3.63 4.96
C ASN A 2 -25.42 3.44 3.45
N LYS A 3 -25.10 2.22 2.98
CA LYS A 3 -25.07 1.83 1.55
C LYS A 3 -26.34 2.25 0.78
N TYR A 4 -27.47 2.35 1.49
CA TYR A 4 -28.80 2.71 0.98
C TYR A 4 -28.98 4.18 0.58
N ILE A 5 -28.36 5.14 1.30
CA ILE A 5 -28.55 6.59 1.01
C ILE A 5 -28.00 6.94 -0.37
N LYS A 6 -26.93 6.28 -0.80
CA LYS A 6 -26.32 6.50 -2.12
C LYS A 6 -27.19 5.97 -3.26
N PHE A 7 -27.88 4.84 -3.04
CA PHE A 7 -28.87 4.32 -3.99
C PHE A 7 -30.06 5.28 -4.15
N VAL A 8 -30.53 5.86 -3.05
CA VAL A 8 -31.60 6.86 -3.06
C VAL A 8 -31.17 8.13 -3.81
N ILE A 9 -29.93 8.60 -3.62
CA ILE A 9 -29.39 9.76 -4.35
C ILE A 9 -29.27 9.46 -5.86
N SER A 10 -28.72 8.31 -6.24
CA SER A 10 -28.65 7.92 -7.66
C SER A 10 -30.04 7.76 -8.28
N ALA A 11 -31.01 7.20 -7.57
CA ALA A 11 -32.40 7.10 -8.02
C ALA A 11 -33.05 8.48 -8.20
N LEU A 12 -32.80 9.42 -7.28
CA LEU A 12 -33.25 10.81 -7.41
C LEU A 12 -32.64 11.52 -8.63
N ILE A 13 -31.34 11.34 -8.88
CA ILE A 13 -30.66 11.93 -10.04
C ILE A 13 -31.25 11.37 -11.35
N ILE A 14 -31.53 10.07 -11.40
CA ILE A 14 -32.17 9.43 -12.56
C ILE A 14 -33.59 9.97 -12.75
N ALA A 15 -34.36 10.13 -11.67
CA ALA A 15 -35.72 10.69 -11.73
C ALA A 15 -35.71 12.15 -12.25
N VAL A 16 -34.74 12.96 -11.81
CA VAL A 16 -34.55 14.33 -12.31
C VAL A 16 -34.11 14.33 -13.78
N ALA A 17 -33.26 13.39 -14.18
CA ALA A 17 -32.83 13.24 -15.58
C ALA A 17 -34.01 12.91 -16.51
N VAL A 18 -34.90 11.99 -16.09
CA VAL A 18 -36.12 11.64 -16.84
C VAL A 18 -37.07 12.83 -16.92
N TYR A 19 -37.23 13.59 -15.83
CA TYR A 19 -38.03 14.82 -15.84
C TYR A 19 -37.48 15.88 -16.80
N LEU A 20 -36.16 16.09 -16.84
CA LEU A 20 -35.54 17.02 -17.79
C LEU A 20 -35.70 16.59 -19.26
N MET A 21 -35.73 15.28 -19.52
CA MET A 21 -36.00 14.76 -20.88
C MET A 21 -37.43 15.04 -21.32
N MET A 22 -38.43 14.98 -20.42
CA MET A 22 -39.82 15.34 -20.75
C MET A 22 -39.98 16.82 -21.11
N ASN A 23 -39.19 17.70 -20.50
CA ASN A 23 -39.19 19.15 -20.79
C ASN A 23 -38.36 19.54 -22.02
N ARG A 24 -38.17 18.62 -22.98
CA ARG A 24 -37.50 18.86 -24.28
C ARG A 24 -36.00 19.25 -24.17
N ASN A 25 -35.42 19.19 -22.97
CA ASN A 25 -33.99 19.39 -22.68
C ASN A 25 -33.21 18.06 -22.70
N ILE A 26 -33.25 17.38 -23.86
CA ILE A 26 -32.69 16.03 -24.03
C ILE A 26 -31.18 16.00 -23.75
N GLY A 27 -30.44 17.05 -24.15
CA GLY A 27 -28.98 17.13 -23.93
C GLY A 27 -28.59 17.13 -22.45
N TRP A 28 -29.31 17.88 -21.61
CA TRP A 28 -29.05 17.93 -20.17
C TRP A 28 -29.47 16.63 -19.46
N GLY A 29 -30.53 15.97 -19.93
CA GLY A 29 -30.93 14.65 -19.43
C GLY A 29 -29.88 13.57 -19.65
N VAL A 30 -29.27 13.52 -20.84
CA VAL A 30 -28.21 12.54 -21.15
C VAL A 30 -26.97 12.77 -20.28
N ILE A 31 -26.57 14.03 -20.08
CA ILE A 31 -25.45 14.40 -19.19
C ILE A 31 -25.73 13.91 -17.77
N LEU A 32 -26.95 14.10 -17.24
CA LEU A 32 -27.31 13.66 -15.89
C LEU A 32 -27.32 12.13 -15.73
N ILE A 33 -27.68 11.38 -16.76
CA ILE A 33 -27.60 9.90 -16.75
C ILE A 33 -26.14 9.44 -16.68
N ILE A 34 -25.26 10.05 -17.48
CA ILE A 34 -23.81 9.76 -17.43
C ILE A 34 -23.24 10.18 -16.07
N LEU A 35 -23.68 11.32 -15.53
CA LEU A 35 -23.26 11.80 -14.21
C LEU A 35 -23.76 10.89 -13.08
N SER A 36 -24.93 10.27 -13.23
CA SER A 36 -25.48 9.27 -12.30
C SER A 36 -24.66 7.98 -12.27
N ALA A 37 -23.97 7.64 -13.37
CA ALA A 37 -23.06 6.50 -13.39
C ALA A 37 -21.82 6.71 -12.49
N ILE A 38 -21.41 7.95 -12.23
CA ILE A 38 -20.25 8.27 -11.38
C ILE A 38 -20.44 7.80 -9.93
N PRO A 39 -21.50 8.16 -9.18
CA PRO A 39 -21.72 7.67 -7.82
C PRO A 39 -21.93 6.15 -7.77
N ILE A 40 -22.49 5.54 -8.83
CA ILE A 40 -22.64 4.09 -8.94
C ILE A 40 -21.28 3.40 -9.13
N LEU A 41 -20.38 3.96 -9.93
CA LEU A 41 -19.02 3.44 -10.13
C LEU A 41 -18.11 3.70 -8.91
N LEU A 42 -18.25 4.86 -8.25
CA LEU A 42 -17.55 5.16 -7.00
C LEU A 42 -17.96 4.19 -5.88
N PHE A 43 -19.16 3.60 -5.94
CA PHE A 43 -19.62 2.62 -4.97
C PHE A 43 -18.79 1.32 -4.96
N PHE A 44 -18.17 0.96 -6.10
CA PHE A 44 -17.38 -0.28 -6.20
C PHE A 44 -16.01 -0.19 -5.51
N LYS A 45 -15.52 1.03 -5.19
CA LYS A 45 -14.26 1.24 -4.47
C LYS A 45 -14.54 1.96 -3.16
N ASN A 46 -14.16 1.35 -2.03
CA ASN A 46 -14.42 1.94 -0.72
C ASN A 46 -13.68 3.30 -0.60
N GLU A 47 -14.44 4.40 -0.52
CA GLU A 47 -13.94 5.79 -0.51
C GLU A 47 -12.89 6.02 0.60
N TYR A 48 -13.01 5.31 1.72
CA TYR A 48 -12.06 5.37 2.82
C TYR A 48 -10.65 4.90 2.44
N ILE A 49 -10.52 3.88 1.58
CA ILE A 49 -9.21 3.42 1.08
C ILE A 49 -8.62 4.47 0.13
N LEU A 50 -9.46 5.09 -0.71
CA LEU A 50 -9.03 6.13 -1.62
C LEU A 50 -8.54 7.38 -0.87
N LEU A 51 -9.29 7.80 0.16
CA LEU A 51 -8.91 8.91 1.03
C LEU A 51 -7.65 8.61 1.84
N ALA A 52 -7.52 7.40 2.39
CA ALA A 52 -6.30 6.97 3.08
C ALA A 52 -5.08 6.99 2.12
N PHE A 53 -5.25 6.51 0.89
CA PHE A 53 -4.20 6.56 -0.13
C PHE A 53 -3.80 8.01 -0.48
N TRP A 54 -4.77 8.90 -0.62
CA TRP A 54 -4.51 10.32 -0.88
C TRP A 54 -3.76 10.99 0.28
N GLN A 55 -4.08 10.66 1.53
CA GLN A 55 -3.37 11.17 2.70
C GLN A 55 -1.95 10.60 2.82
N LEU A 56 -1.74 9.31 2.53
CA LEU A 56 -0.40 8.73 2.46
C LEU A 56 0.47 9.41 1.40
N ARG A 57 -0.12 9.73 0.23
CA ARG A 57 0.58 10.47 -0.82
C ARG A 57 1.00 11.88 -0.37
N LYS A 58 0.26 12.49 0.55
CA LYS A 58 0.59 13.76 1.21
C LYS A 58 1.52 13.60 2.42
N GLN A 59 2.11 12.40 2.62
CA GLN A 59 2.96 12.04 3.76
C GLN A 59 2.26 12.16 5.13
N ASN A 60 0.93 12.23 5.18
CA ASN A 60 0.19 12.40 6.43
C ASN A 60 -0.26 11.04 6.98
N MET A 61 0.63 10.39 7.73
CA MET A 61 0.45 9.03 8.25
C MET A 61 -0.65 8.96 9.33
N GLU A 62 -0.74 9.97 10.19
CA GLU A 62 -1.75 10.02 11.26
C GLU A 62 -3.16 10.11 10.72
N LYS A 63 -3.41 11.02 9.76
CA LYS A 63 -4.73 11.13 9.13
C LYS A 63 -5.06 9.86 8.36
N ALA A 64 -4.10 9.28 7.65
CA ALA A 64 -4.29 8.00 6.97
C ALA A 64 -4.70 6.89 7.95
N ALA A 65 -4.06 6.80 9.12
CA ALA A 65 -4.41 5.84 10.17
C ALA A 65 -5.83 6.06 10.72
N VAL A 66 -6.28 7.31 10.90
CA VAL A 66 -7.66 7.63 11.31
C VAL A 66 -8.67 7.19 10.26
N TRP A 67 -8.41 7.47 8.98
CA TRP A 67 -9.27 7.00 7.88
C TRP A 67 -9.30 5.47 7.78
N LEU A 68 -8.18 4.79 8.03
CA LEU A 68 -8.11 3.33 8.07
C LEU A 68 -8.88 2.75 9.28
N LYS A 69 -8.78 3.39 10.46
CA LYS A 69 -9.53 3.00 11.66
C LYS A 69 -11.04 3.21 11.51
N SER A 70 -11.44 4.18 10.69
CA SER A 70 -12.86 4.43 10.37
C SER A 70 -13.53 3.33 9.54
N ILE A 71 -12.74 2.41 8.97
CA ILE A 71 -13.23 1.21 8.28
C ILE A 71 -13.59 0.17 9.35
N THR A 72 -14.80 0.22 9.88
CA THR A 72 -15.24 -0.64 11.00
C THR A 72 -15.63 -2.07 10.59
N ASN A 73 -15.83 -2.35 9.30
CA ASN A 73 -16.35 -3.65 8.84
C ASN A 73 -15.60 -4.19 7.61
N TYR A 74 -14.43 -4.78 7.86
CA TYR A 74 -13.49 -5.28 6.87
C TYR A 74 -14.01 -6.45 6.01
N GLN A 75 -14.93 -7.25 6.54
CA GLN A 75 -15.42 -8.48 5.90
C GLN A 75 -16.73 -8.28 5.12
N ALA A 76 -17.56 -7.27 5.47
CA ALA A 76 -18.87 -7.04 4.86
C ALA A 76 -18.89 -5.95 3.78
N GLN A 77 -17.77 -5.25 3.56
CA GLN A 77 -17.70 -4.09 2.66
C GLN A 77 -16.60 -4.17 1.59
N LEU A 78 -15.63 -5.08 1.72
CA LEU A 78 -14.42 -5.07 0.90
C LEU A 78 -14.28 -6.34 0.07
N HIS A 79 -14.05 -6.18 -1.23
CA HIS A 79 -13.57 -7.26 -2.11
C HIS A 79 -12.17 -7.71 -1.65
N LYS A 80 -11.79 -8.99 -1.82
CA LYS A 80 -10.50 -9.56 -1.34
C LYS A 80 -9.28 -8.68 -1.67
N SER A 81 -9.25 -8.10 -2.88
CA SER A 81 -8.19 -7.20 -3.32
C SER A 81 -8.08 -5.92 -2.47
N GLN A 82 -9.21 -5.35 -2.04
CA GLN A 82 -9.25 -4.15 -1.21
C GLN A 82 -8.78 -4.47 0.23
N TYR A 83 -8.96 -5.70 0.69
CA TYR A 83 -8.45 -6.15 2.00
C TYR A 83 -6.91 -6.19 2.02
N GLY A 84 -6.30 -6.60 0.90
CA GLY A 84 -4.86 -6.50 0.70
C GLY A 84 -4.35 -5.06 0.78
N TYR A 85 -5.04 -4.12 0.11
CA TYR A 85 -4.72 -2.69 0.20
C TYR A 85 -4.85 -2.14 1.62
N PHE A 86 -5.90 -2.51 2.35
CA PHE A 86 -6.07 -2.07 3.74
C PHE A 86 -4.88 -2.46 4.61
N HIS A 87 -4.46 -3.73 4.56
CA HIS A 87 -3.32 -4.23 5.33
C HIS A 87 -2.00 -3.60 4.88
N TYR A 88 -1.89 -3.30 3.58
CA TYR A 88 -0.73 -2.63 3.02
C TYR A 88 -0.57 -1.20 3.54
N LEU A 89 -1.63 -0.39 3.45
CA LEU A 89 -1.65 0.99 3.95
C LEU A 89 -1.44 1.04 5.46
N LEU A 90 -2.07 0.10 6.20
CA LEU A 90 -1.90 -0.01 7.64
C LEU A 90 -0.44 -0.36 8.00
N GLY A 91 0.18 -1.28 7.27
CA GLY A 91 1.60 -1.62 7.43
C GLY A 91 2.53 -0.43 7.17
N LEU A 92 2.23 0.40 6.17
CA LEU A 92 2.98 1.63 5.91
C LEU A 92 2.86 2.65 7.04
N THR A 93 1.65 2.87 7.56
CA THR A 93 1.46 3.80 8.69
C THR A 93 2.18 3.33 9.95
N GLN A 94 2.17 2.02 10.24
CA GLN A 94 2.83 1.45 11.42
C GLN A 94 4.33 1.23 11.24
N ALA A 95 4.88 1.39 10.04
CA ALA A 95 6.31 1.20 9.80
C ALA A 95 7.18 2.22 10.53
N GLN A 96 6.64 3.41 10.82
CA GLN A 96 7.33 4.45 11.58
C GLN A 96 7.35 4.12 13.09
N ASP A 97 6.21 3.71 13.65
CA ASP A 97 6.09 3.50 15.11
C ASP A 97 6.54 2.11 15.55
N HIS A 98 6.23 1.08 14.75
CA HIS A 98 6.34 -0.32 15.14
C HIS A 98 6.81 -1.20 13.95
N PRO A 99 8.11 -1.17 13.60
CA PRO A 99 8.65 -1.93 12.47
C PRO A 99 8.45 -3.45 12.62
N THR A 100 8.27 -3.96 13.84
CA THR A 100 7.99 -5.37 14.11
C THR A 100 6.60 -5.82 13.66
N LYS A 101 5.61 -4.91 13.63
CA LYS A 101 4.23 -5.19 13.21
C LYS A 101 4.05 -5.14 11.69
N VAL A 102 5.03 -4.60 10.96
CA VAL A 102 4.98 -4.47 9.49
C VAL A 102 5.03 -5.82 8.80
N GLU A 103 5.88 -6.75 9.26
CA GLU A 103 6.06 -8.07 8.63
C GLU A 103 4.75 -8.87 8.52
N PRO A 104 3.98 -9.09 9.60
CA PRO A 104 2.72 -9.82 9.50
C PRO A 104 1.65 -9.08 8.68
N LEU A 105 1.65 -7.74 8.69
CA LEU A 105 0.71 -6.94 7.91
C LEU A 105 1.00 -7.03 6.40
N MET A 106 2.27 -6.94 6.01
CA MET A 106 2.70 -7.08 4.61
C MET A 106 2.47 -8.51 4.09
N LYS A 107 2.74 -9.54 4.92
CA LYS A 107 2.44 -10.94 4.56
C LYS A 107 0.96 -11.15 4.30
N LYS A 108 0.09 -10.65 5.18
CA LYS A 108 -1.36 -10.64 4.96
C LYS A 108 -1.70 -9.89 3.67
N ALA A 109 -1.17 -8.69 3.47
CA ALA A 109 -1.45 -7.90 2.28
C ALA A 109 -1.18 -8.68 0.97
N LEU A 110 -0.06 -9.41 0.90
CA LEU A 110 0.30 -10.26 -0.23
C LEU A 110 -0.63 -11.48 -0.38
N GLU A 111 -0.99 -12.13 0.72
CA GLU A 111 -1.91 -13.29 0.74
C GLU A 111 -3.30 -12.93 0.19
N TYR A 112 -3.84 -11.77 0.59
CA TYR A 112 -5.13 -11.29 0.09
C TYR A 112 -5.07 -10.75 -1.35
N GLY A 113 -3.87 -10.63 -1.91
CA GLY A 113 -3.62 -10.31 -3.31
C GLY A 113 -3.92 -8.85 -3.66
N LEU A 114 -2.89 -8.00 -3.63
CA LEU A 114 -2.99 -6.65 -4.20
C LEU A 114 -3.25 -6.74 -5.70
N ASN A 115 -4.16 -5.92 -6.23
CA ASN A 115 -4.54 -6.01 -7.63
C ASN A 115 -3.43 -5.49 -8.57
N MET A 116 -2.60 -4.56 -8.10
CA MET A 116 -1.51 -3.98 -8.89
C MET A 116 -0.17 -4.62 -8.54
N LYS A 117 0.60 -4.98 -9.57
CA LYS A 117 1.95 -5.57 -9.46
C LYS A 117 2.92 -4.65 -8.71
N HIS A 118 2.80 -3.33 -8.93
CA HIS A 118 3.63 -2.34 -8.26
C HIS A 118 3.47 -2.35 -6.74
N ASP A 119 2.23 -2.41 -6.24
CA ASP A 119 1.99 -2.45 -4.79
C ASP A 119 2.46 -3.78 -4.18
N ARG A 120 2.40 -4.89 -4.95
CA ARG A 120 3.03 -6.15 -4.53
C ARG A 120 4.55 -6.02 -4.42
N ALA A 121 5.20 -5.37 -5.38
CA ALA A 121 6.64 -5.13 -5.37
C ALA A 121 7.06 -4.27 -4.16
N MET A 122 6.26 -3.25 -3.81
CA MET A 122 6.53 -2.41 -2.65
C MET A 122 6.30 -3.16 -1.33
N ALA A 123 5.29 -4.03 -1.26
CA ALA A 123 5.06 -4.88 -0.11
C ALA A 123 6.20 -5.90 0.11
N THR A 124 6.69 -6.55 -0.95
CA THR A 124 7.83 -7.48 -0.88
C THR A 124 9.14 -6.77 -0.55
N LEU A 125 9.35 -5.55 -1.04
CA LEU A 125 10.50 -4.73 -0.69
C LEU A 125 10.51 -4.36 0.80
N ASN A 126 9.37 -3.93 1.35
CA ASN A 126 9.25 -3.66 2.79
C ASN A 126 9.45 -4.92 3.64
N LEU A 127 8.98 -6.09 3.18
CA LEU A 127 9.30 -7.36 3.82
C LEU A 127 10.79 -7.68 3.77
N ALA A 128 11.45 -7.42 2.66
CA ALA A 128 12.90 -7.57 2.55
C ALA A 128 13.62 -6.66 3.54
N ALA A 129 13.21 -5.39 3.65
CA ALA A 129 13.78 -4.44 4.60
C ALA A 129 13.62 -4.91 6.05
N ALA A 130 12.43 -5.41 6.41
CA ALA A 130 12.17 -5.97 7.73
C ALA A 130 12.99 -7.25 8.01
N ALA A 131 13.16 -8.14 7.02
CA ALA A 131 13.97 -9.35 7.16
C ALA A 131 15.46 -9.01 7.34
N ILE A 132 15.97 -8.04 6.59
CA ILE A 132 17.36 -7.58 6.67
C ILE A 132 17.64 -6.92 8.02
N SER A 133 16.72 -6.06 8.49
CA SER A 133 16.79 -5.44 9.83
C SER A 133 16.85 -6.48 10.95
N LYS A 134 16.17 -7.62 10.78
CA LYS A 134 16.20 -8.77 11.71
C LYS A 134 17.42 -9.69 11.54
N GLY A 135 18.38 -9.34 10.69
CA GLY A 135 19.60 -10.14 10.45
C GLY A 135 19.44 -11.31 9.47
N ARG A 136 18.26 -11.49 8.86
CA ARG A 136 17.97 -12.59 7.91
C ARG A 136 18.40 -12.23 6.49
N LYS A 137 19.72 -12.13 6.27
CA LYS A 137 20.30 -11.67 4.99
C LYS A 137 19.92 -12.53 3.78
N GLN A 138 19.91 -13.86 3.93
CA GLN A 138 19.55 -14.78 2.83
C GLN A 138 18.08 -14.63 2.40
N GLU A 139 17.16 -14.55 3.37
CA GLU A 139 15.73 -14.34 3.11
C GLU A 139 15.49 -12.96 2.48
N GLY A 140 16.14 -11.93 3.01
CA GLY A 140 16.09 -10.57 2.45
C GLY A 140 16.56 -10.50 0.99
N GLN A 141 17.62 -11.21 0.63
CA GLN A 141 18.14 -11.22 -0.74
C GLN A 141 17.17 -11.89 -1.72
N ARG A 142 16.54 -13.00 -1.32
CA ARG A 142 15.50 -13.66 -2.13
C ARG A 142 14.29 -12.75 -2.34
N LEU A 143 13.85 -12.06 -1.28
CA LEU A 143 12.72 -11.12 -1.36
C LEU A 143 13.04 -9.89 -2.22
N LEU A 144 14.28 -9.40 -2.22
CA LEU A 144 14.72 -8.32 -3.11
C LEU A 144 14.71 -8.72 -4.58
N ASP A 145 15.06 -9.97 -4.89
CA ASP A 145 14.98 -10.50 -6.25
C ASP A 145 13.52 -10.67 -6.71
N GLU A 146 12.65 -11.12 -5.81
CA GLU A 146 11.21 -11.21 -6.07
C GLU A 146 10.58 -9.83 -6.28
N ALA A 147 10.92 -8.85 -5.43
CA ALA A 147 10.49 -7.46 -5.59
C ALA A 147 10.92 -6.88 -6.95
N LYS A 148 12.16 -7.15 -7.38
CA LYS A 148 12.66 -6.72 -8.70
C LYS A 148 11.87 -7.34 -9.86
N ARG A 149 11.45 -8.61 -9.74
CA ARG A 149 10.63 -9.28 -10.76
C ARG A 149 9.21 -8.71 -10.83
N LEU A 150 8.67 -8.28 -9.70
CA LEU A 150 7.33 -7.70 -9.60
C LEU A 150 7.30 -6.22 -10.03
N ASP A 151 8.43 -5.50 -9.89
CA ASP A 151 8.57 -4.10 -10.31
C ASP A 151 8.71 -3.97 -11.83
N SER A 152 7.57 -3.97 -12.54
CA SER A 152 7.53 -3.77 -13.99
C SER A 152 7.76 -2.32 -14.42
N ALA A 153 7.70 -1.36 -13.49
CA ALA A 153 7.80 0.07 -13.77
C ALA A 153 9.18 0.66 -13.47
N GLY A 154 10.10 -0.14 -12.90
CA GLY A 154 11.46 0.25 -12.58
C GLY A 154 11.59 1.28 -11.45
N MET A 155 10.48 1.69 -10.82
CA MET A 155 10.42 2.76 -9.82
C MET A 155 11.12 2.41 -8.51
N MET A 156 11.29 1.11 -8.22
CA MET A 156 11.91 0.63 -6.98
C MET A 156 13.31 0.04 -7.22
N THR A 157 13.78 0.04 -8.48
CA THR A 157 15.08 -0.53 -8.86
C THR A 157 16.22 0.10 -8.09
N ASP A 158 16.21 1.42 -7.91
CA ASP A 158 17.25 2.14 -7.18
C ASP A 158 17.25 1.81 -5.69
N GLN A 159 16.07 1.69 -5.07
CA GLN A 159 15.94 1.28 -3.67
C GLN A 159 16.42 -0.15 -3.46
N ILE A 160 16.04 -1.07 -4.36
CA ILE A 160 16.51 -2.47 -4.35
C ILE A 160 18.03 -2.53 -4.49
N LYS A 161 18.60 -1.72 -5.39
CA LYS A 161 20.06 -1.65 -5.58
C LYS A 161 20.75 -1.14 -4.33
N MET A 162 20.29 -0.02 -3.75
CA MET A 162 20.83 0.51 -2.50
C MET A 162 20.78 -0.52 -1.36
N MET A 163 19.65 -1.23 -1.20
CA MET A 163 19.53 -2.28 -0.18
C MET A 163 20.46 -3.47 -0.43
N LYS A 164 20.63 -3.89 -1.70
CA LYS A 164 21.59 -4.94 -2.05
C LYS A 164 23.03 -4.51 -1.79
N ASP A 165 23.35 -3.25 -2.03
CA ASP A 165 24.68 -2.72 -1.79
C ASP A 165 24.96 -2.63 -0.27
N GLN A 166 23.97 -2.24 0.53
CA GLN A 166 24.05 -2.31 2.01
C GLN A 166 24.23 -3.74 2.54
N LEU A 167 23.65 -4.74 1.88
CA LEU A 167 23.86 -6.15 2.24
C LEU A 167 25.25 -6.66 1.90
N LYS A 168 25.83 -6.16 0.81
CA LYS A 168 27.19 -6.49 0.34
C LYS A 168 28.27 -5.80 1.16
N MET A 169 27.97 -4.63 1.75
CA MET A 169 28.84 -4.04 2.75
C MET A 169 28.98 -5.07 3.88
N PRO A 170 30.17 -5.69 4.02
CA PRO A 170 30.41 -6.53 5.17
C PRO A 170 30.20 -5.63 6.38
N THR A 171 29.60 -6.15 7.43
CA THR A 171 29.81 -5.57 8.76
C THR A 171 31.33 -5.41 8.91
N MET A 172 31.86 -4.19 8.72
CA MET A 172 33.26 -3.82 8.92
C MET A 172 33.57 -3.83 10.42
N GLN A 173 33.29 -4.96 11.03
CA GLN A 173 33.39 -5.25 12.45
C GLN A 173 33.97 -6.64 12.57
N LYS A 174 35.05 -6.93 11.82
CA LYS A 174 35.90 -8.08 12.09
C LYS A 174 37.33 -7.98 11.55
N HIS A 175 37.81 -6.77 11.29
CA HIS A 175 39.24 -6.50 11.15
C HIS A 175 39.63 -5.24 11.93
N ILE A 176 39.41 -5.25 13.25
CA ILE A 176 40.34 -4.51 14.12
C ILE A 176 41.61 -5.37 14.11
N HIS A 177 42.46 -5.13 13.12
CA HIS A 177 43.80 -5.67 13.07
C HIS A 177 44.52 -5.06 14.28
N ASN A 178 44.62 -5.79 15.39
CA ASN A 178 45.30 -5.32 16.59
C ASN A 178 46.77 -5.04 16.24
N PRO A 179 47.22 -3.77 16.18
CA PRO A 179 48.57 -3.44 15.73
C PRO A 179 49.66 -3.89 16.72
N ASN A 180 49.27 -4.33 17.93
CA ASN A 180 50.18 -4.70 19.02
C ASN A 180 50.61 -6.18 19.04
N MET A 181 50.25 -7.00 18.04
CA MET A 181 50.67 -8.42 18.04
C MET A 181 52.16 -8.63 17.63
N ARG A 182 52.89 -7.60 17.18
CA ARG A 182 54.31 -7.73 16.75
C ARG A 182 55.35 -7.64 17.88
N GLN A 183 54.95 -7.37 19.13
CA GLN A 183 55.89 -7.06 20.23
C GLN A 183 55.93 -8.13 21.34
N ARG A 184 55.40 -9.33 21.12
CA ARG A 184 55.43 -10.41 22.12
C ARG A 184 56.49 -11.46 21.73
N GLY A 185 57.75 -11.19 22.05
CA GLY A 185 58.81 -12.19 21.88
C GLY A 185 60.23 -11.65 21.81
N LYS A 186 60.64 -10.80 22.74
CA LYS A 186 62.06 -10.60 23.10
C LYS A 186 62.10 -10.24 24.57
N PHE A 187 62.32 -11.21 25.44
CA PHE A 187 63.08 -11.19 26.70
C PHE A 187 63.11 -12.63 27.22
#